data_AF-A8AI81-F1
#
_entry.id   AF-A8AI81-F1
#
_cell.length_a   1.000
_cell.length_b   1.000
_cell.length_c   1.000
_cell.angle_alpha   90.00
_cell.angle_beta   90.00
_cell.angle_gamma   90.00
#
_symmetry.space_group_name_H-M   'P 1'
#
loop_
_entity.id
_entity.type
_entity.pdbx_description
1 polymer ?
#
loop_
_entity_poly.entity_id
_entity_poly.type
_entity_poly.pdbx_seq_one_letter_code
_entity_poly.pdbx_strand_id
1 'polypeptide(L)'
;MNQATRKPTTVGDILLYEYLEPLDLKINDLAEMLQVHRNTASALVNNNRKLTTDMAFRLSKVFDTSVEFWMNLQTAVDVWETENNARLQVEMSRVITASDFLAERQKQEKKVA
;
A
#
# COMPACT_ATOMS: atom_id res chain seq x y z
N MET A 1 6.90 0.96 18.56
CA MET A 1 7.35 2.30 18.12
C MET A 1 6.15 2.99 17.51
N ASN A 2 5.60 4.04 18.13
CA ASN A 2 4.57 4.86 17.50
C ASN A 2 5.27 5.70 16.42
N GLN A 3 5.27 5.21 15.18
CA GLN A 3 5.71 6.02 14.05
C GLN A 3 4.71 7.19 13.90
N ALA A 4 5.25 8.35 13.53
CA ALA A 4 4.51 9.62 13.50
C ALA A 4 3.15 9.49 12.78
N THR A 5 2.14 10.23 13.24
CA THR A 5 0.76 10.31 12.69
C THR A 5 0.67 10.83 11.24
N ARG A 6 1.82 11.13 10.61
CA ARG A 6 1.91 11.70 9.26
C ARG A 6 1.79 10.60 8.21
N LYS A 7 1.08 10.90 7.11
CA LYS A 7 1.01 10.01 5.94
C LYS A 7 2.42 9.63 5.47
N PRO A 8 2.70 8.32 5.26
CA PRO A 8 3.99 7.86 4.73
C PRO A 8 4.28 8.43 3.35
N THR A 9 5.56 8.49 3.00
CA THR A 9 6.00 8.81 1.64
C THR A 9 5.42 7.78 0.66
N THR A 10 4.79 8.27 -0.40
CA THR A 10 4.12 7.42 -1.39
C THR A 10 5.07 6.94 -2.47
N VAL A 11 4.63 5.95 -3.25
CA VAL A 11 5.34 5.53 -4.48
C VAL A 11 5.46 6.70 -5.46
N GLY A 12 4.41 7.52 -5.60
CA GLY A 12 4.43 8.69 -6.46
C GLY A 12 5.46 9.74 -6.04
N ASP A 13 5.59 9.98 -4.73
CA ASP A 13 6.58 10.92 -4.18
C ASP A 13 8.00 10.42 -4.47
N ILE A 14 8.28 9.13 -4.21
CA ILE A 14 9.60 8.55 -4.50
C ILE A 14 9.89 8.61 -6.00
N LEU A 15 8.95 8.25 -6.86
CA LEU A 15 9.13 8.35 -8.31
C LEU A 15 9.47 9.77 -8.74
N LEU A 16 8.71 10.76 -8.25
CA LEU A 16 8.89 12.14 -8.66
C LEU A 16 10.22 12.72 -8.16
N TYR A 17 10.44 12.69 -6.84
CA TYR A 17 11.51 13.46 -6.20
C TYR A 17 12.85 12.74 -6.19
N GLU A 18 12.88 11.40 -6.21
CA GLU A 18 14.13 10.63 -6.13
C GLU A 18 14.59 10.10 -7.50
N TYR A 19 13.69 10.06 -8.50
CA TYR A 19 14.02 9.54 -9.83
C TYR A 19 13.75 10.53 -10.95
N LEU A 20 12.51 11.01 -11.14
CA LEU A 20 12.16 11.83 -12.29
C LEU A 20 12.85 13.20 -12.29
N GLU A 21 12.75 13.94 -11.18
CA GLU A 21 13.39 15.27 -11.08
C GLU A 21 14.93 15.19 -11.12
N PRO A 22 15.61 14.30 -10.36
CA PRO A 22 17.08 14.25 -10.39
C PRO A 22 17.66 13.78 -11.73
N LEU A 23 16.90 13.00 -12.50
CA LEU A 23 17.32 12.48 -13.81
C LEU A 23 16.81 13.33 -15.00
N ASP A 24 16.10 14.43 -14.74
CA ASP A 24 15.43 15.28 -15.75
C ASP A 24 14.51 14.47 -16.69
N LEU A 25 13.81 13.48 -16.13
CA LEU A 25 12.87 12.62 -16.86
C LEU A 25 11.44 13.13 -16.73
N LYS A 26 10.72 13.14 -17.85
CA LYS A 26 9.29 13.47 -17.89
C LYS A 26 8.46 12.22 -17.64
N ILE A 27 7.19 12.43 -17.27
CA ILE A 27 6.19 11.35 -17.16
C ILE A 27 6.05 10.56 -18.47
N ASN A 28 6.29 11.19 -19.63
CA ASN A 28 6.29 10.49 -20.93
C ASN A 28 7.43 9.48 -21.01
N ASP A 29 8.65 9.90 -20.65
CA ASP A 29 9.83 9.06 -20.69
C ASP A 29 9.66 7.85 -19.76
N LEU A 30 9.09 8.07 -18.56
CA LEU A 30 8.72 6.99 -17.64
C LEU A 30 7.70 6.03 -18.27
N ALA A 31 6.66 6.55 -18.92
CA ALA A 31 5.64 5.72 -19.54
C ALA A 31 6.20 4.85 -20.67
N GLU A 32 7.11 5.41 -21.48
CA GLU A 32 7.82 4.70 -22.54
C GLU A 32 8.71 3.59 -21.98
N MET A 33 9.53 3.89 -20.95
CA MET A 33 10.39 2.91 -20.29
C MET A 33 9.59 1.76 -19.64
N LEU A 34 8.44 2.07 -19.04
CA LEU A 34 7.55 1.08 -18.42
C LEU A 34 6.67 0.33 -19.43
N GLN A 35 6.65 0.77 -20.70
CA GLN A 35 5.75 0.26 -21.75
C GLN A 35 4.28 0.31 -21.34
N VAL A 36 3.83 1.46 -20.82
CA VAL A 36 2.44 1.69 -20.43
C VAL A 36 1.93 3.01 -21.00
N HIS A 37 0.60 3.18 -21.02
CA HIS A 37 0.03 4.46 -21.43
C HIS A 37 0.43 5.58 -20.46
N ARG A 38 0.72 6.78 -20.98
CA ARG A 38 1.10 7.97 -20.19
C ARG A 38 0.18 8.22 -19.00
N ASN A 39 -1.13 8.07 -19.17
CA ASN A 39 -2.11 8.26 -18.08
C ASN A 39 -1.90 7.29 -16.92
N THR A 40 -1.39 6.08 -17.18
CA THR A 40 -1.06 5.10 -16.13
C THR A 40 0.13 5.57 -15.31
N ALA A 41 1.22 5.99 -15.96
CA ALA A 41 2.38 6.54 -15.28
C ALA A 41 2.02 7.82 -14.51
N SER A 42 1.26 8.72 -15.14
CA SER A 42 0.77 9.95 -14.50
C SER A 42 -0.09 9.68 -13.27
N ALA A 43 -1.02 8.71 -13.35
CA ALA A 43 -1.87 8.37 -12.22
C ALA A 43 -1.07 7.78 -11.05
N LEU A 44 -0.01 7.02 -11.33
CA LEU A 44 0.89 6.48 -10.31
C LEU A 44 1.70 7.61 -9.64
N VAL A 45 2.34 8.47 -10.44
CA VAL A 45 3.14 9.61 -9.95
C VAL A 45 2.29 10.57 -9.10
N ASN A 46 1.04 10.81 -9.49
CA ASN A 46 0.12 11.70 -8.78
C ASN A 46 -0.69 11.01 -7.66
N ASN A 47 -0.35 9.78 -7.27
CA ASN A 47 -1.05 9.02 -6.22
C ASN A 47 -2.56 8.80 -6.47
N ASN A 48 -3.00 8.90 -7.72
CA ASN A 48 -4.39 8.63 -8.14
C ASN A 48 -4.64 7.13 -8.41
N ARG A 49 -3.59 6.31 -8.34
CA ARG A 49 -3.67 4.86 -8.50
C ARG A 49 -2.68 4.19 -7.55
N LYS A 50 -3.13 3.13 -6.88
CA LYS A 50 -2.25 2.24 -6.09
C LYS A 50 -1.30 1.48 -7.00
N LEU A 51 -0.06 1.32 -6.55
CA LEU A 51 0.92 0.46 -7.21
C LEU A 51 0.40 -0.99 -7.23
N THR A 52 0.46 -1.63 -8.40
CA THR A 52 0.19 -3.06 -8.55
C THR A 52 1.51 -3.84 -8.57
N THR A 53 1.46 -5.14 -8.30
CA THR A 53 2.64 -6.00 -8.36
C THR A 53 3.30 -5.98 -9.75
N ASP A 54 2.53 -6.07 -10.85
CA ASP A 54 3.08 -5.95 -12.22
C ASP A 54 3.85 -4.63 -12.42
N MET A 55 3.30 -3.52 -11.92
CA MET A 55 3.98 -2.24 -12.01
C MET A 55 5.23 -2.19 -11.14
N ALA A 56 5.24 -2.82 -9.97
CA ALA A 56 6.43 -2.94 -9.13
C ALA A 56 7.55 -3.70 -9.84
N PHE A 57 7.24 -4.76 -10.59
CA PHE A 57 8.21 -5.47 -11.44
C PHE A 57 8.74 -4.60 -12.59
N ARG A 58 7.90 -3.75 -13.18
CA ARG A 58 8.34 -2.82 -14.24
C ARG A 58 9.26 -1.75 -13.67
N LEU A 59 8.90 -1.14 -12.55
CA LEU A 59 9.71 -0.14 -11.86
C LEU A 59 11.05 -0.72 -11.38
N SER A 60 11.03 -1.94 -10.81
CA SER A 60 12.24 -2.63 -10.38
C SER A 60 13.21 -2.82 -11.53
N LYS A 61 12.71 -3.19 -12.71
CA LYS A 61 13.51 -3.35 -13.92
C LYS A 61 14.04 -2.03 -14.47
N VAL A 62 13.23 -0.97 -14.48
CA VAL A 62 13.61 0.36 -15.03
C VAL A 62 14.69 1.02 -14.17
N PHE A 63 14.58 0.92 -12.86
CA PHE A 63 15.45 1.65 -11.93
C PHE A 63 16.52 0.78 -11.25
N ASP A 64 16.66 -0.48 -11.68
CA ASP A 64 17.59 -1.45 -11.09
C ASP A 64 17.44 -1.57 -9.56
N THR A 65 16.19 -1.74 -9.13
CA THR A 65 15.79 -1.86 -7.71
C THR A 65 15.10 -3.19 -7.46
N SER A 66 14.72 -3.46 -6.21
CA SER A 66 13.92 -4.65 -5.87
C SER A 66 12.43 -4.39 -6.02
N VAL A 67 11.65 -5.46 -6.23
CA VAL A 67 10.17 -5.37 -6.25
C VAL A 67 9.65 -5.01 -4.86
N GLU A 68 10.28 -5.57 -3.84
CA GLU A 68 9.95 -5.37 -2.43
C GLU A 68 10.09 -3.91 -2.03
N PHE A 69 11.09 -3.19 -2.55
CA PHE A 69 11.26 -1.76 -2.29
C PHE A 69 9.97 -0.99 -2.63
N TRP A 70 9.44 -1.17 -3.83
CA TRP A 70 8.24 -0.48 -4.29
C TRP A 70 6.98 -0.96 -3.57
N MET A 71 6.86 -2.28 -3.34
CA MET A 71 5.72 -2.86 -2.63
C MET A 71 5.66 -2.41 -1.16
N ASN A 72 6.79 -2.21 -0.50
CA ASN A 72 6.85 -1.74 0.88
C ASN A 72 6.34 -0.31 1.01
N LEU A 73 6.65 0.57 0.05
CA LEU A 73 6.11 1.94 0.01
C LEU A 73 4.59 1.93 -0.10
N GLN A 74 4.04 1.13 -1.03
CA GLN A 74 2.58 1.00 -1.19
C GLN A 74 1.93 0.41 0.08
N THR A 75 2.54 -0.61 0.67
CA THR A 75 2.04 -1.27 1.88
C THR A 75 1.98 -0.30 3.05
N ALA A 76 3.01 0.54 3.24
CA ALA A 76 3.02 1.55 4.29
C ALA A 76 1.84 2.53 4.14
N VAL A 77 1.57 2.99 2.92
CA VAL A 77 0.43 3.85 2.63
C VAL A 77 -0.90 3.13 2.89
N ASP A 78 -1.04 1.88 2.46
CA ASP A 78 -2.26 1.10 2.63
C ASP A 78 -2.59 0.85 4.10
N VAL A 79 -1.59 0.51 4.91
CA VAL A 79 -1.72 0.38 6.36
C VAL A 79 -2.16 1.70 6.98
N TRP A 80 -1.48 2.80 6.65
CA TRP A 80 -1.82 4.11 7.19
C TRP A 80 -3.25 4.55 6.80
N GLU A 81 -3.66 4.37 5.55
CA GLU A 81 -5.03 4.68 5.11
C GLU A 81 -6.08 3.86 5.87
N THR A 82 -5.77 2.59 6.17
CA THR A 82 -6.63 1.67 6.91
C THR A 82 -6.74 2.08 8.38
N GLU A 83 -5.61 2.40 9.01
CA GLU A 83 -5.53 2.88 10.40
C GLU A 83 -6.29 4.20 10.59
N ASN A 84 -6.27 5.08 9.59
CA ASN A 84 -6.91 6.40 9.63
C ASN A 84 -8.36 6.39 9.10
N ASN A 85 -8.91 5.23 8.73
CA ASN A 85 -10.31 5.10 8.34
C ASN A 85 -11.22 4.94 9.57
N ALA A 86 -11.78 6.05 10.07
CA ALA A 86 -12.59 6.08 11.28
C ALA A 86 -13.76 5.07 11.27
N ARG A 87 -14.43 4.89 10.11
CA ARG A 87 -15.53 3.93 9.99
C ARG A 87 -15.03 2.50 10.21
N LEU A 88 -13.94 2.14 9.53
CA LEU A 88 -13.35 0.81 9.66
C LEU A 88 -12.87 0.55 11.09
N GLN A 89 -12.32 1.55 11.77
CA GLN A 89 -11.90 1.42 13.17
C GLN A 89 -13.07 1.07 14.11
N VAL A 90 -14.25 1.68 13.88
CA VAL A 90 -15.48 1.33 14.63
C VAL A 90 -15.99 -0.08 14.29
N GLU A 91 -15.86 -0.51 13.04
CA GLU A 91 -16.22 -1.86 12.63
C GLU A 91 -15.27 -2.89 13.27
N MET A 92 -13.95 -2.60 13.29
CA MET A 92 -12.92 -3.46 13.86
C MET A 92 -13.07 -3.65 15.37
N SER A 93 -13.54 -2.63 16.11
CA SER A 93 -13.76 -2.73 17.55
C SER A 93 -14.87 -3.72 17.94
N ARG A 94 -15.67 -4.19 16.96
CA ARG A 94 -16.73 -5.20 17.16
C ARG A 94 -16.26 -6.61 16.80
N VAL A 95 -15.11 -6.75 16.15
CA VAL A 95 -14.55 -8.04 15.78
C VAL A 95 -14.02 -8.70 17.05
N ILE A 96 -14.48 -9.93 17.31
CA ILE A 96 -13.99 -10.75 18.42
C ILE A 96 -12.81 -11.61 17.95
N THR A 97 -11.96 -12.00 18.90
CA THR A 97 -10.84 -12.87 18.59
C THR A 97 -11.29 -14.31 18.38
N ALA A 98 -10.52 -15.09 17.61
CA ALA A 98 -10.78 -16.52 17.44
C ALA A 98 -10.77 -17.25 18.79
N SER A 99 -9.92 -16.83 19.73
CA SER A 99 -9.87 -17.36 21.09
C SER A 99 -11.17 -17.12 21.87
N ASP A 100 -11.70 -15.90 21.83
CA ASP A 100 -12.93 -15.55 22.55
C ASP A 100 -14.10 -16.34 22.00
N PHE A 101 -14.21 -16.42 20.67
CA PHE A 101 -15.24 -17.20 19.99
C PHE A 101 -15.21 -18.69 20.36
N LEU A 102 -14.02 -19.31 20.35
CA LEU A 102 -13.86 -20.72 20.71
C LEU A 102 -14.18 -20.98 22.18
N ALA A 103 -13.82 -20.06 23.08
CA ALA A 103 -14.13 -20.18 24.50
C ALA A 103 -15.64 -20.12 24.78
N GLU A 104 -16.37 -19.27 24.07
CA GLU A 104 -17.84 -19.20 24.17
C GLU A 104 -18.50 -20.49 23.67
N ARG A 105 -18.03 -21.03 22.53
CA ARG A 105 -18.57 -22.28 21.96
C ARG A 105 -18.42 -23.47 22.92
N GLN A 106 -17.24 -23.65 23.51
CA GLN A 106 -16.99 -24.74 24.45
C GLN A 106 -17.85 -24.64 25.73
N LYS A 107 -18.12 -23.41 26.20
CA LYS A 107 -19.02 -23.20 27.35
C LYS A 107 -20.46 -23.60 27.02
N GLN A 108 -20.90 -23.37 25.79
CA GLN A 108 -22.24 -23.77 25.35
C GLN A 108 -22.36 -25.30 25.25
N GLU A 109 -21.36 -25.98 24.69
CA GLU A 109 -21.32 -27.45 24.60
C GLU A 109 -21.37 -28.13 25.97
N LYS A 110 -20.62 -27.62 26.96
CA LYS A 110 -20.62 -28.13 28.35
C LYS A 110 -21.91 -27.84 29.12
N LYS A 111 -22.73 -26.88 28.67
CA LYS A 111 -24.00 -26.53 29.31
C LYS A 111 -25.16 -27.40 28.80
N VAL A 112 -24.99 -28.03 27.63
CA VAL A 112 -26.00 -28.88 26.98
C VAL A 112 -25.76 -30.37 27.30
N ALA A 113 -24.55 -30.75 27.71
CA ALA A 113 -24.22 -32.06 28.26
C ALA A 113 -24.54 -32.14 29.76
#